data_AF-A0AA89BCE8-F1
#
_entry.id   AF-A0AA89BCE8-F1
#
_cell.length_a   1.000
_cell.length_b   1.000
_cell.length_c   1.000
_cell.angle_alpha   90.00
_cell.angle_beta   90.00
_cell.angle_gamma   90.00
#
_symmetry.space_group_name_H-M   'P 1'
#
loop_
_entity.id
_entity.type
_entity.pdbx_description
1 polymer ?
#
loop_
_entity_poly.entity_id
_entity_poly.type
_entity_poly.pdbx_seq_one_letter_code
_entity_poly.pdbx_strand_id
1 'polypeptide(L)'
;MSRSTLTDELFSPSYDVVQRPYLKYFRFSPERIKQVEREIHPPRAHSEEAMKPHVAFLSSPGMGHITPVLELAKRLALHHGFKDLSIPVYSFFTASTALLAFSLYLPKLDDEVEGEFVHLPEPVRVPGCKPICTEDLLEQVRNRKIDDYKWYLFHVSRLPMAEGIFVNTWNELEPDRLRALNHEPFFRDIPIPPVHSVGPLIKRDEPVAGNNGAVAVLKWLDDQPCNSVLLVALGSGGTLTTEQLTELAWGLVMSQQRFVLVARKPNEASASAAFYDTGRDVNDPASYLPEGFMKRTKKFGLVVPSWVPQVAVLGHESTAAFLSRCGWNSTLESVVNGVPMIAWPLYTEQRMNATVMAEEVGVAVKPAVAPGERVIRREEWRGCRERKRRQDKDRLCDAESSSILFLVDCVVSAFLRA
;
A
#
# COMPACT_ATOMS: atom_id res chain seq x y z
N MET A 1 -39.36 37.40 -7.66
CA MET A 1 -40.23 36.71 -6.69
C MET A 1 -39.99 35.22 -6.88
N SER A 2 -38.83 34.76 -6.42
CA SER A 2 -38.51 34.18 -5.09
C SER A 2 -38.74 32.67 -5.09
N ARG A 3 -37.61 31.96 -5.29
CA ARG A 3 -37.41 30.54 -5.01
C ARG A 3 -37.30 30.34 -3.50
N SER A 4 -38.09 29.42 -2.95
CA SER A 4 -37.91 28.71 -1.68
C SER A 4 -38.80 27.47 -1.76
N THR A 5 -38.48 26.26 -1.33
CA THR A 5 -37.31 25.62 -0.70
C THR A 5 -37.61 24.12 -0.85
N LEU A 6 -36.63 23.33 -1.28
CA LEU A 6 -36.78 21.92 -1.72
C LEU A 6 -36.22 20.94 -0.66
N THR A 7 -36.38 21.26 0.63
CA THR A 7 -35.66 20.60 1.74
C THR A 7 -36.53 20.00 2.84
N ASP A 8 -37.85 20.24 2.85
CA ASP A 8 -38.65 20.02 4.08
C ASP A 8 -39.58 18.78 4.07
N GLU A 9 -39.57 17.93 3.04
CA GLU A 9 -40.40 16.71 3.00
C GLU A 9 -39.63 15.39 3.23
N LEU A 10 -38.37 15.43 3.68
CA LEU A 10 -37.51 14.25 3.85
C LEU A 10 -37.53 13.59 5.24
N PHE A 11 -38.29 14.08 6.22
CA PHE A 11 -38.21 13.53 7.58
C PHE A 11 -39.53 13.55 8.37
N SER A 12 -40.11 12.36 8.59
CA SER A 12 -40.98 12.10 9.73
C SER A 12 -40.85 10.64 10.20
N PRO A 13 -40.84 10.33 11.52
CA PRO A 13 -40.40 9.04 12.06
C PRO A 13 -41.54 8.15 12.58
N SER A 14 -41.49 6.85 12.34
CA SER A 14 -41.98 5.84 13.30
C SER A 14 -41.46 4.44 13.00
N TYR A 15 -41.37 3.64 14.07
CA TYR A 15 -40.93 2.24 14.26
C TYR A 15 -39.52 2.05 14.73
N ASP A 16 -39.31 1.22 15.79
CA ASP A 16 -38.77 -0.17 16.07
C ASP A 16 -37.51 -0.90 15.43
N VAL A 17 -36.29 -1.00 16.02
CA VAL A 17 -35.02 -1.67 15.55
C VAL A 17 -34.65 -2.44 16.78
N VAL A 18 -34.81 -3.73 16.62
CA VAL A 18 -34.38 -4.78 17.50
C VAL A 18 -32.86 -4.69 17.72
N GLN A 19 -32.49 -4.70 18.99
CA GLN A 19 -31.13 -4.77 19.50
C GLN A 19 -30.34 -5.88 18.79
N ARG A 20 -29.23 -5.51 18.13
CA ARG A 20 -28.27 -6.47 17.60
C ARG A 20 -27.07 -6.62 18.55
N PRO A 21 -26.69 -7.84 18.95
CA PRO A 21 -25.75 -8.11 20.05
C PRO A 21 -24.27 -7.82 19.75
N TYR A 22 -23.89 -7.45 18.53
CA TYR A 22 -22.49 -7.15 18.17
C TYR A 22 -22.01 -5.75 18.57
N LEU A 23 -22.94 -4.82 18.85
CA LEU A 23 -22.61 -3.45 19.28
C LEU A 23 -21.90 -3.40 20.64
N LYS A 24 -21.87 -4.50 21.39
CA LYS A 24 -21.19 -4.58 22.71
C LYS A 24 -19.66 -4.67 22.61
N TYR A 25 -19.11 -5.04 21.45
CA TYR A 25 -17.66 -5.24 21.25
C TYR A 25 -16.94 -3.99 20.74
N PHE A 26 -17.69 -3.02 20.24
CA PHE A 26 -17.18 -1.71 19.83
C PHE A 26 -17.63 -0.72 20.90
N ARG A 27 -16.85 -0.57 21.98
CA ARG A 27 -17.08 0.49 22.98
C ARG A 27 -16.70 1.87 22.43
N PHE A 28 -17.25 2.23 21.28
CA PHE A 28 -17.55 3.64 21.11
C PHE A 28 -18.69 3.95 22.06
N SER A 29 -18.59 5.03 22.83
CA SER A 29 -19.72 5.41 23.69
C SER A 29 -20.98 5.48 22.80
N PRO A 30 -22.11 4.89 23.24
CA PRO A 30 -23.36 4.94 22.48
C PRO A 30 -23.72 6.37 22.05
N GLU A 31 -23.28 7.38 22.80
CA GLU A 31 -23.45 8.80 22.52
C GLU A 31 -22.65 9.27 21.30
N ARG A 32 -21.44 8.75 21.07
CA ARG A 32 -20.50 9.20 20.02
C ARG A 32 -20.78 8.56 18.66
N ILE A 33 -21.19 7.28 18.63
CA ILE A 33 -21.78 6.67 17.42
C ILE A 33 -23.10 7.38 17.09
N LYS A 34 -23.98 7.59 18.08
CA LYS A 34 -25.23 8.32 17.85
C LYS A 34 -25.03 9.78 17.47
N GLN A 35 -23.88 10.40 17.73
CA GLN A 35 -23.59 11.77 17.30
C GLN A 35 -23.21 11.80 15.81
N VAL A 36 -22.42 10.83 15.33
CA VAL A 36 -22.08 10.66 13.92
C VAL A 36 -23.25 10.12 13.08
N GLU A 37 -24.07 9.23 13.65
CA GLU A 37 -25.26 8.69 12.98
C GLU A 37 -26.43 9.68 12.93
N ARG A 38 -26.58 10.57 13.94
CA ARG A 38 -27.63 11.62 13.94
C ARG A 38 -27.44 12.69 12.87
N GLU A 39 -26.25 12.78 12.28
CA GLU A 39 -26.00 13.69 11.15
C GLU A 39 -26.41 13.10 9.78
N ILE A 40 -26.74 11.79 9.66
CA ILE A 40 -26.87 11.11 8.35
C ILE A 40 -28.17 10.26 8.16
N HIS A 41 -29.19 10.39 9.02
CA HIS A 41 -30.60 9.88 8.90
C HIS A 41 -30.97 8.54 9.62
N PRO A 42 -32.26 8.34 10.04
CA PRO A 42 -32.74 7.23 10.90
C PRO A 42 -33.55 6.11 10.15
N PRO A 43 -33.97 4.99 10.83
CA PRO A 43 -34.32 3.69 10.18
C PRO A 43 -35.75 3.11 10.39
N ARG A 44 -36.08 1.99 9.65
CA ARG A 44 -36.93 0.75 9.94
C ARG A 44 -38.09 0.45 8.92
N ALA A 45 -38.67 -0.77 8.67
CA ALA A 45 -38.38 -2.21 8.89
C ALA A 45 -39.32 -3.18 8.05
N HIS A 46 -38.80 -4.39 7.70
CA HIS A 46 -39.31 -5.78 7.41
C HIS A 46 -40.53 -6.16 6.49
N SER A 47 -40.35 -7.18 5.60
CA SER A 47 -41.03 -8.51 5.63
C SER A 47 -40.62 -9.55 4.54
N GLU A 48 -40.57 -10.82 4.97
CA GLU A 48 -40.71 -12.18 4.38
C GLU A 48 -40.10 -12.66 3.03
N GLU A 49 -39.53 -13.88 3.10
CA GLU A 49 -38.69 -14.58 2.12
C GLU A 49 -39.47 -15.33 1.03
N ALA A 50 -39.20 -14.98 -0.22
CA ALA A 50 -39.24 -15.90 -1.37
C ALA A 50 -37.81 -16.02 -1.90
N MET A 51 -37.35 -17.21 -2.32
CA MET A 51 -35.95 -17.41 -2.78
C MET A 51 -35.55 -16.34 -3.81
N LYS A 52 -34.66 -15.45 -3.38
CA LYS A 52 -34.25 -14.25 -4.12
C LYS A 52 -33.04 -14.60 -4.99
N PRO A 53 -33.01 -14.24 -6.28
CA PRO A 53 -31.81 -14.41 -7.09
C PRO A 53 -30.65 -13.61 -6.49
N HIS A 54 -29.52 -14.27 -6.27
CA HIS A 54 -28.31 -13.66 -5.69
C HIS A 54 -27.43 -13.06 -6.79
N VAL A 55 -27.05 -11.79 -6.63
CA VAL A 55 -26.08 -11.11 -7.50
C VAL A 55 -24.92 -10.66 -6.62
N ALA A 56 -23.71 -11.12 -6.94
CA ALA A 56 -22.49 -10.69 -6.25
C ALA A 56 -21.93 -9.46 -6.95
N PHE A 57 -21.76 -8.36 -6.20
CA PHE A 57 -21.07 -7.16 -6.67
C PHE A 57 -19.71 -7.07 -6.01
N LEU A 58 -18.65 -7.10 -6.82
CA LEU A 58 -17.28 -6.88 -6.38
C LEU A 58 -16.83 -5.50 -6.86
N SER A 59 -16.85 -4.50 -5.97
CA SER A 59 -16.20 -3.22 -6.24
C SER A 59 -14.77 -3.25 -5.74
N SER A 60 -13.82 -2.95 -6.63
CA SER A 60 -12.44 -2.67 -6.24
C SER A 60 -12.39 -1.35 -5.46
N PRO A 61 -11.57 -1.24 -4.39
CA PRO A 61 -11.40 0.01 -3.66
C PRO A 61 -10.76 1.07 -4.58
N GLY A 62 -11.52 2.11 -4.90
CA GLY A 62 -11.10 3.28 -5.66
C GLY A 62 -12.26 4.28 -5.77
N MET A 63 -11.95 5.58 -5.70
CA MET A 63 -12.92 6.70 -5.67
C MET A 63 -13.84 6.83 -6.91
N GLY A 64 -13.73 5.94 -7.91
CA GLY A 64 -14.55 5.97 -9.13
C GLY A 64 -15.60 4.86 -9.27
N HIS A 65 -15.61 3.83 -8.40
CA HIS A 65 -16.39 2.61 -8.64
C HIS A 65 -17.63 2.45 -7.74
N ILE A 66 -17.80 3.32 -6.74
CA ILE A 66 -19.02 3.35 -5.91
C ILE A 66 -20.21 3.86 -6.72
N THR A 67 -20.03 4.91 -7.53
CA THR A 67 -21.12 5.52 -8.32
C THR A 67 -21.73 4.55 -9.35
N PRO A 68 -20.96 3.79 -10.14
CA PRO A 68 -21.53 2.78 -11.04
C PRO A 68 -22.27 1.64 -10.32
N VAL A 69 -21.79 1.22 -9.15
CA VAL A 69 -22.45 0.19 -8.33
C VAL A 69 -23.78 0.69 -7.78
N LEU A 70 -23.82 1.92 -7.27
CA LEU A 70 -25.04 2.57 -6.81
C LEU A 70 -26.05 2.77 -7.95
N GLU A 71 -25.59 3.19 -9.14
CA GLU A 71 -26.44 3.35 -10.32
C GLU A 71 -26.99 2.01 -10.82
N LEU A 72 -26.20 0.94 -10.78
CA LEU A 72 -26.65 -0.41 -11.15
C LEU A 72 -27.65 -0.97 -10.13
N ALA A 73 -27.38 -0.81 -8.83
CA ALA A 73 -28.32 -1.17 -7.76
C ALA A 73 -29.65 -0.41 -7.91
N LYS A 74 -29.59 0.89 -8.23
CA LYS A 74 -30.76 1.74 -8.50
C LYS A 74 -31.57 1.22 -9.70
N ARG A 75 -30.91 0.81 -10.79
CA ARG A 75 -31.60 0.24 -11.96
C ARG A 75 -32.26 -1.10 -11.67
N LEU A 76 -31.60 -1.97 -10.90
CA LEU A 76 -32.18 -3.25 -10.46
C LEU A 76 -33.42 -3.03 -9.59
N ALA A 77 -33.37 -2.07 -8.67
CA ALA A 77 -34.52 -1.72 -7.83
C ALA A 77 -35.67 -1.11 -8.63
N LEU A 78 -35.40 -0.10 -9.49
CA LEU A 78 -36.42 0.68 -10.18
C LEU A 78 -37.02 -0.02 -11.41
N HIS A 79 -36.22 -0.76 -12.17
CA HIS A 79 -36.66 -1.34 -13.46
C HIS A 79 -36.91 -2.84 -13.40
N HIS A 80 -36.38 -3.53 -12.39
CA HIS A 80 -36.47 -4.99 -12.29
C HIS A 80 -37.17 -5.48 -11.01
N GLY A 81 -37.74 -4.58 -10.20
CA GLY A 81 -38.64 -4.93 -9.10
C GLY A 81 -37.95 -5.58 -7.89
N PHE A 82 -36.62 -5.45 -7.77
CA PHE A 82 -35.90 -5.89 -6.58
C PHE A 82 -36.20 -4.95 -5.41
N LYS A 83 -37.12 -5.35 -4.52
CA LYS A 83 -37.53 -4.57 -3.34
C LYS A 83 -36.60 -4.73 -2.14
N ASP A 84 -35.98 -5.91 -2.03
CA ASP A 84 -34.92 -6.23 -1.07
C ASP A 84 -33.74 -6.79 -1.83
N LEU A 85 -32.69 -5.99 -1.98
CA LEU A 85 -31.42 -6.49 -2.47
C LEU A 85 -30.64 -7.05 -1.26
N SER A 86 -30.86 -8.32 -0.94
CA SER A 86 -29.98 -9.09 -0.04
C SER A 86 -28.67 -9.40 -0.78
N ILE A 87 -27.89 -8.36 -1.06
CA ILE A 87 -26.58 -8.48 -1.70
C ILE A 87 -25.55 -8.72 -0.58
N PRO A 88 -24.93 -9.92 -0.51
CA PRO A 88 -23.83 -10.12 0.41
C PRO A 88 -22.68 -9.21 -0.03
N VAL A 89 -22.21 -8.37 0.89
CA VAL A 89 -21.11 -7.43 0.63
C VAL A 89 -19.82 -8.07 1.11
N TYR A 90 -18.88 -8.25 0.20
CA TYR A 90 -17.54 -8.71 0.51
C TYR A 90 -16.56 -7.55 0.41
N SER A 91 -15.56 -7.55 1.29
CA SER A 91 -14.44 -6.61 1.18
C SER A 91 -13.27 -7.29 0.50
N PHE A 92 -12.74 -6.71 -0.57
CA PHE A 92 -11.44 -7.10 -1.09
C PHE A 92 -10.37 -6.15 -0.54
N PHE A 93 -9.64 -6.63 0.47
CA PHE A 93 -8.59 -5.92 1.15
C PHE A 93 -7.28 -6.06 0.37
N THR A 94 -6.95 -5.03 -0.42
CA THR A 94 -5.80 -5.00 -1.34
C THR A 94 -4.48 -4.60 -0.65
N ALA A 95 -4.44 -4.62 0.67
CA ALA A 95 -3.24 -4.36 1.48
C ALA A 95 -2.83 -5.60 2.27
N SER A 96 -1.72 -5.52 2.98
CA SER A 96 -1.17 -6.62 3.77
C SER A 96 -2.11 -7.10 4.87
N THR A 97 -1.94 -8.36 5.27
CA THR A 97 -2.63 -8.91 6.45
C THR A 97 -2.20 -8.16 7.71
N ALA A 98 -0.96 -7.65 7.75
CA ALA A 98 -0.49 -6.74 8.79
C ALA A 98 -1.40 -5.53 8.97
N LEU A 99 -1.72 -4.84 7.86
CA LEU A 99 -2.63 -3.71 7.91
C LEU A 99 -4.05 -4.15 8.28
N LEU A 100 -4.54 -5.29 7.79
CA LEU A 100 -5.88 -5.78 8.14
C LEU A 100 -6.02 -6.05 9.65
N ALA A 101 -5.06 -6.79 10.24
CA ALA A 101 -5.07 -7.09 11.66
C ALA A 101 -5.02 -5.81 12.51
N PHE A 102 -4.16 -4.85 12.13
CA PHE A 102 -4.14 -3.53 12.74
C PHE A 102 -5.48 -2.79 12.58
N SER A 103 -6.08 -2.81 11.38
CA SER A 103 -7.36 -2.15 11.08
C SER A 103 -8.50 -2.68 11.93
N LEU A 104 -8.55 -3.99 12.16
CA LEU A 104 -9.55 -4.65 13.01
C LEU A 104 -9.31 -4.38 14.50
N TYR A 105 -8.05 -4.16 14.90
CA TYR A 105 -7.67 -3.80 16.27
C TYR A 105 -7.88 -2.30 16.56
N LEU A 106 -7.84 -1.45 15.55
CA LEU A 106 -7.85 0.01 15.69
C LEU A 106 -9.02 0.56 16.53
N PRO A 107 -10.27 0.08 16.42
CA PRO A 107 -11.37 0.57 17.26
C PRO A 107 -11.14 0.39 18.76
N LYS A 108 -10.50 -0.72 19.15
CA LYS A 108 -10.12 -0.95 20.56
C LYS A 108 -8.97 -0.04 20.97
N LEU A 109 -7.97 0.10 20.11
CA LEU A 109 -6.83 0.99 20.36
C LEU A 109 -7.29 2.46 20.51
N ASP A 110 -8.28 2.91 19.73
CA ASP A 110 -8.86 4.24 19.82
C ASP A 110 -9.57 4.50 21.16
N ASP A 111 -10.25 3.49 21.72
CA ASP A 111 -10.94 3.59 23.01
C ASP A 111 -9.96 3.55 24.19
N GLU A 112 -8.93 2.71 24.13
CA GLU A 112 -8.02 2.47 25.26
C GLU A 112 -6.87 3.47 25.37
N VAL A 113 -6.45 4.08 24.26
CA VAL A 113 -5.31 5.00 24.27
C VAL A 113 -5.78 6.45 24.42
N GLU A 114 -5.25 7.15 25.42
CA GLU A 114 -5.33 8.59 25.51
C GLU A 114 -4.17 9.25 24.74
N GLY A 115 -4.47 10.21 23.86
CA GLY A 115 -3.46 10.93 23.07
C GLY A 115 -3.09 10.27 21.74
N GLU A 116 -1.97 10.68 21.13
CA GLU A 116 -1.57 10.20 19.80
C GLU A 116 -0.83 8.86 19.88
N PHE A 117 -1.13 7.93 18.96
CA PHE A 117 -0.45 6.62 18.93
C PHE A 117 1.05 6.73 18.72
N VAL A 118 1.50 7.76 17.99
CA VAL A 118 2.92 8.04 17.74
C VAL A 118 3.70 8.45 19.00
N HIS A 119 3.01 8.74 20.10
CA HIS A 119 3.61 9.09 21.40
C HIS A 119 3.60 7.93 22.41
N LEU A 120 3.11 6.75 22.00
CA LEU A 120 3.16 5.57 22.86
C LEU A 120 4.63 5.19 23.15
N PRO A 121 4.96 4.86 24.41
CA PRO A 121 6.33 4.49 24.79
C PRO A 121 6.74 3.10 24.31
N GLU A 122 5.76 2.26 23.98
CA GLU A 122 5.98 0.91 23.47
C GLU A 122 5.34 0.75 22.08
N PRO A 123 5.89 -0.14 21.23
CA PRO A 123 5.25 -0.56 19.99
C PRO A 123 3.81 -1.05 20.20
N VAL A 124 2.95 -0.80 19.21
CA VAL A 124 1.55 -1.23 19.24
C VAL A 124 1.47 -2.75 19.14
N ARG A 125 0.85 -3.38 20.14
CA ARG A 125 0.71 -4.84 20.24
C ARG A 125 -0.65 -5.28 19.72
N VAL A 126 -0.72 -5.62 18.44
CA VAL A 126 -1.90 -6.28 17.85
C VAL A 126 -1.90 -7.76 18.28
N PRO A 127 -2.99 -8.31 18.84
CA PRO A 127 -3.04 -9.70 19.30
C PRO A 127 -2.58 -10.72 18.24
N GLY A 128 -1.73 -11.67 18.63
CA GLY A 128 -1.15 -12.69 17.76
C GLY A 128 -0.20 -12.20 16.66
N CYS A 129 0.09 -10.89 16.60
CA CYS A 129 0.98 -10.31 15.59
C CYS A 129 2.29 -9.81 16.22
N LYS A 130 3.34 -9.65 15.41
CA LYS A 130 4.54 -8.92 15.85
C LYS A 130 4.18 -7.46 16.18
N PRO A 131 4.76 -6.88 17.25
CA PRO A 131 4.51 -5.49 17.61
C PRO A 131 4.89 -4.52 16.48
N ILE A 132 4.09 -3.48 16.29
CA ILE A 132 4.28 -2.48 15.24
C ILE A 132 4.91 -1.24 15.87
N CYS A 133 6.12 -0.87 15.45
CA CYS A 133 6.77 0.35 15.88
C CYS A 133 5.91 1.57 15.55
N THR A 134 5.88 2.57 16.43
CA THR A 134 5.03 3.76 16.27
C THR A 134 5.42 4.57 15.03
N GLU A 135 6.69 4.49 14.63
CA GLU A 135 7.23 5.11 13.42
C GLU A 135 6.69 4.47 12.12
N ASP A 136 6.30 3.19 12.19
CA ASP A 136 5.80 2.40 11.06
C ASP A 136 4.28 2.43 10.91
N LEU A 137 3.58 3.11 11.83
CA LEU A 137 2.15 3.35 11.72
C LEU A 137 1.83 4.16 10.46
N LEU A 138 0.72 3.80 9.81
CA LEU A 138 0.26 4.47 8.60
C LEU A 138 -0.05 5.95 8.86
N GLU A 139 0.12 6.78 7.83
CA GLU A 139 0.00 8.24 7.93
C GLU A 139 -1.31 8.71 8.60
N GLN A 140 -2.43 8.07 8.23
CA GLN A 140 -3.76 8.42 8.71
C GLN A 140 -3.94 8.30 10.23
N VAL A 141 -3.13 7.47 10.91
CA VAL A 141 -3.25 7.28 12.37
C VAL A 141 -2.15 8.00 13.15
N ARG A 142 -1.27 8.75 12.47
CA ARG A 142 -0.22 9.54 13.12
C ARG A 142 -0.78 10.78 13.83
N ASN A 143 -1.96 11.23 13.41
CA ASN A 143 -2.69 12.34 14.02
C ASN A 143 -4.18 11.99 14.12
N ARG A 144 -4.69 11.78 15.32
CA ARG A 144 -6.07 11.38 15.57
C ARG A 144 -7.08 12.53 15.44
N LYS A 145 -6.61 13.76 15.23
CA LYS A 145 -7.45 14.98 15.20
C LYS A 145 -7.87 15.38 13.79
N ILE A 146 -7.19 14.88 12.77
CA ILE A 146 -7.51 15.18 11.36
C ILE A 146 -8.68 14.34 10.85
N ASP A 147 -9.33 14.79 9.79
CA ASP A 147 -10.48 14.09 9.22
C ASP A 147 -10.08 12.77 8.56
N ASP A 148 -8.88 12.66 8.00
CA ASP A 148 -8.36 11.41 7.43
C ASP A 148 -8.36 10.27 8.45
N TYR A 149 -8.01 10.54 9.71
CA TYR A 149 -8.08 9.57 10.79
C TYR A 149 -9.52 9.14 11.05
N LYS A 150 -10.44 10.11 11.21
CA LYS A 150 -11.85 9.83 11.51
C LYS A 150 -12.48 9.00 10.41
N TRP A 151 -12.20 9.33 9.14
CA TRP A 151 -12.65 8.57 7.98
C TRP A 151 -12.05 7.17 7.95
N TYR A 152 -10.75 7.03 8.21
CA TYR A 152 -10.11 5.73 8.26
C TYR A 152 -10.71 4.84 9.35
N LEU A 153 -10.82 5.34 10.59
CA LEU A 153 -11.44 4.66 11.72
C LEU A 153 -12.90 4.26 11.41
N PHE A 154 -13.67 5.18 10.84
CA PHE A 154 -15.05 4.97 10.42
C PHE A 154 -15.19 3.83 9.42
N HIS A 155 -14.29 3.74 8.43
CA HIS A 155 -14.33 2.69 7.42
C HIS A 155 -13.87 1.34 7.97
N VAL A 156 -12.77 1.28 8.73
CA VAL A 156 -12.27 0.00 9.26
C VAL A 156 -13.19 -0.60 10.32
N SER A 157 -13.89 0.24 11.10
CA SER A 157 -14.90 -0.21 12.08
C SER A 157 -16.10 -0.93 11.42
N ARG A 158 -16.26 -0.82 10.10
CA ARG A 158 -17.31 -1.49 9.33
C ARG A 158 -16.86 -2.72 8.56
N LEU A 159 -15.57 -3.06 8.58
CA LEU A 159 -15.10 -4.35 8.04
C LEU A 159 -15.87 -5.55 8.65
N PRO A 160 -16.24 -5.55 9.94
CA PRO A 160 -17.08 -6.59 10.54
C PRO A 160 -18.52 -6.67 10.01
N MET A 161 -18.97 -5.68 9.23
CA MET A 161 -20.30 -5.69 8.60
C MET A 161 -20.32 -6.40 7.23
N ALA A 162 -19.14 -6.73 6.68
CA ALA A 162 -19.06 -7.54 5.47
C ALA A 162 -19.43 -9.01 5.75
N GLU A 163 -19.84 -9.75 4.73
CA GLU A 163 -20.09 -11.20 4.83
C GLU A 163 -18.81 -12.03 4.71
N GLY A 164 -17.74 -11.42 4.19
CA GLY A 164 -16.42 -12.03 4.03
C GLY A 164 -15.38 -10.99 3.65
N ILE A 165 -14.12 -11.25 4.02
CA ILE A 165 -12.98 -10.41 3.66
C ILE A 165 -12.01 -11.25 2.84
N PHE A 166 -11.83 -10.89 1.58
CA PHE A 166 -10.75 -11.41 0.75
C PHE A 166 -9.49 -10.56 1.00
N VAL A 167 -8.34 -11.19 1.23
CA VAL A 167 -7.07 -10.50 1.43
C VAL A 167 -6.10 -10.93 0.34
N ASN A 168 -5.42 -9.96 -0.28
CA ASN A 168 -4.45 -10.24 -1.34
C ASN A 168 -3.11 -10.74 -0.75
N THR A 169 -3.13 -11.90 -0.11
CA THR A 169 -1.96 -12.56 0.49
C THR A 169 -2.12 -14.08 0.40
N TRP A 170 -1.12 -14.84 0.86
CA TRP A 170 -1.19 -16.30 1.01
C TRP A 170 -0.49 -16.76 2.30
N ASN A 171 -0.76 -18.00 2.71
CA ASN A 171 -0.36 -18.52 4.01
C ASN A 171 1.15 -18.50 4.24
N GLU A 172 1.95 -18.81 3.23
CA GLU A 172 3.41 -18.86 3.33
C GLU A 172 4.04 -17.47 3.48
N LEU A 173 3.37 -16.40 3.02
CA LEU A 173 3.89 -15.03 3.11
C LEU A 173 3.61 -14.38 4.48
N GLU A 174 2.41 -14.58 5.02
CA GLU A 174 1.97 -13.97 6.30
C GLU A 174 1.33 -15.00 7.27
N PRO A 175 2.02 -16.11 7.60
CA PRO A 175 1.42 -17.25 8.31
C PRO A 175 0.90 -16.89 9.71
N ASP A 176 1.69 -16.16 10.49
CA ASP A 176 1.34 -15.84 11.87
C ASP A 176 0.15 -14.88 11.97
N ARG A 177 0.03 -13.96 11.02
CA ARG A 177 -1.07 -12.98 10.98
C ARG A 177 -2.38 -13.61 10.52
N LEU A 178 -2.32 -14.45 9.49
CA LEU A 178 -3.48 -15.23 9.06
C LEU A 178 -3.93 -16.19 10.16
N ARG A 179 -2.99 -16.80 10.90
CA ARG A 179 -3.31 -17.59 12.09
C ARG A 179 -3.95 -16.70 13.17
N ALA A 180 -3.41 -15.52 13.42
CA ALA A 180 -3.91 -14.62 14.44
C ALA A 180 -5.38 -14.25 14.21
N LEU A 181 -5.72 -13.83 12.98
CA LEU A 181 -7.10 -13.48 12.60
C LEU A 181 -8.09 -14.62 12.81
N ASN A 182 -7.66 -15.88 12.70
CA ASN A 182 -8.54 -17.04 12.83
C ASN A 182 -8.60 -17.62 14.26
N HIS A 183 -7.53 -17.45 15.05
CA HIS A 183 -7.36 -18.21 16.30
C HIS A 183 -7.21 -17.35 17.56
N GLU A 184 -6.79 -16.10 17.46
CA GLU A 184 -6.63 -15.25 18.65
C GLU A 184 -7.98 -14.94 19.28
N PRO A 185 -8.11 -15.06 20.62
CA PRO A 185 -9.37 -14.79 21.33
C PRO A 185 -9.95 -13.42 20.98
N PHE A 186 -9.10 -12.40 20.89
CA PHE A 186 -9.53 -11.05 20.51
C PHE A 186 -10.29 -11.01 19.18
N PHE A 187 -9.73 -11.63 18.13
CA PHE A 187 -10.34 -11.62 16.80
C PHE A 187 -11.56 -12.54 16.71
N ARG A 188 -11.62 -13.59 17.55
CA ARG A 188 -12.81 -14.45 17.66
C ARG A 188 -13.97 -13.80 18.42
N ASP A 189 -13.66 -12.94 19.38
CA ASP A 189 -14.64 -12.24 20.19
C ASP A 189 -15.24 -11.03 19.44
N ILE A 190 -14.52 -10.52 18.45
CA ILE A 190 -15.08 -9.59 17.47
C ILE A 190 -15.84 -10.41 16.43
N PRO A 191 -17.05 -9.98 16.01
CA PRO A 191 -17.79 -10.64 14.93
C PRO A 191 -17.18 -10.31 13.56
N ILE A 192 -15.89 -10.59 13.39
CA ILE A 192 -15.24 -10.46 12.09
C ILE A 192 -15.79 -11.56 11.16
N PRO A 193 -16.11 -11.25 9.91
CA PRO A 193 -16.50 -12.27 8.96
C PRO A 193 -15.31 -13.14 8.57
N PRO A 194 -15.55 -14.29 7.92
CA PRO A 194 -14.48 -15.15 7.41
C PRO A 194 -13.45 -14.38 6.58
N VAL A 195 -12.17 -14.58 6.90
CA VAL A 195 -11.04 -13.99 6.19
C VAL A 195 -10.44 -15.03 5.24
N HIS A 196 -10.41 -14.72 3.95
CA HIS A 196 -9.95 -15.60 2.88
C HIS A 196 -8.71 -15.01 2.21
N SER A 197 -7.56 -15.66 2.37
CA SER A 197 -6.35 -15.34 1.61
C SER A 197 -6.51 -15.82 0.15
N VAL A 198 -6.48 -14.90 -0.81
CA VAL A 198 -6.70 -15.19 -2.25
C VAL A 198 -5.54 -14.77 -3.15
N GLY A 199 -4.44 -14.31 -2.56
CA GLY A 199 -3.26 -13.84 -3.28
C GLY A 199 -2.35 -14.95 -3.79
N PRO A 200 -1.35 -14.60 -4.61
CA PRO A 200 -1.11 -13.27 -5.16
C PRO A 200 -2.04 -12.96 -6.35
N LEU A 201 -2.90 -11.96 -6.19
CA LEU A 201 -3.64 -11.32 -7.28
C LEU A 201 -2.81 -10.15 -7.77
N ILE A 202 -1.94 -10.43 -8.75
CA ILE A 202 -1.15 -9.45 -9.48
C ILE A 202 -1.66 -9.33 -10.91
N LYS A 203 -1.27 -8.24 -11.59
CA LYS A 203 -1.61 -8.05 -12.99
C LYS A 203 -0.94 -9.16 -13.82
N ARG A 204 -1.74 -9.91 -14.59
CA ARG A 204 -1.21 -10.86 -15.60
C ARG A 204 -0.70 -10.10 -16.82
N ASP A 205 0.16 -10.74 -17.60
CA ASP A 205 0.82 -10.23 -18.80
C ASP A 205 0.09 -9.06 -19.47
N GLU A 206 0.64 -7.86 -19.31
CA GLU A 206 0.19 -6.71 -20.09
C GLU A 206 0.53 -6.97 -21.56
N PRO A 207 -0.41 -6.77 -22.51
CA PRO A 207 -0.06 -6.76 -23.92
C PRO A 207 0.98 -5.67 -24.18
N VAL A 208 2.26 -6.08 -24.29
CA VAL A 208 3.36 -5.18 -24.64
C VAL A 208 3.26 -4.77 -26.11
N ALA A 209 2.70 -5.67 -26.94
CA ALA A 209 2.43 -5.43 -28.35
C ALA A 209 1.51 -4.20 -28.54
N GLY A 210 2.06 -3.14 -29.15
CA GLY A 210 1.35 -1.88 -29.41
C GLY A 210 1.73 -0.72 -28.49
N ASN A 211 2.48 -0.96 -27.41
CA ASN A 211 3.06 0.09 -26.58
C ASN A 211 4.56 0.23 -26.88
N ASN A 212 4.92 1.16 -27.77
CA ASN A 212 6.31 1.39 -28.21
C ASN A 212 7.26 1.68 -27.03
N GLY A 213 6.79 2.33 -25.96
CA GLY A 213 7.57 2.59 -24.76
C GLY A 213 7.88 1.30 -23.99
N ALA A 214 6.87 0.46 -23.77
CA ALA A 214 7.03 -0.84 -23.12
C ALA A 214 7.99 -1.76 -23.91
N VAL A 215 7.84 -1.82 -25.23
CA VAL A 215 8.72 -2.61 -26.13
C VAL A 215 10.17 -2.11 -26.04
N ALA A 216 10.39 -0.80 -26.01
CA ALA A 216 11.73 -0.23 -25.94
C ALA A 216 12.44 -0.56 -24.61
N VAL A 217 11.71 -0.59 -23.50
CA VAL A 217 12.26 -0.95 -22.18
C VAL A 217 12.69 -2.41 -22.14
N LEU A 218 11.83 -3.33 -22.60
CA LEU A 218 12.16 -4.75 -22.61
C LEU A 218 13.35 -5.04 -23.54
N LYS A 219 13.37 -4.45 -24.74
CA LYS A 219 14.52 -4.58 -25.65
C LYS A 219 15.84 -4.09 -25.03
N TRP A 220 15.79 -3.01 -24.26
CA TRP A 220 16.99 -2.54 -23.55
C TRP A 220 17.44 -3.53 -22.47
N LEU A 221 16.51 -4.21 -21.80
CA LEU A 221 16.79 -5.24 -20.81
C LEU A 221 17.39 -6.51 -21.44
N ASP A 222 16.94 -6.90 -22.64
CA ASP A 222 17.51 -8.01 -23.42
C ASP A 222 19.03 -7.83 -23.65
N ASP A 223 19.49 -6.58 -23.79
CA ASP A 223 20.91 -6.24 -23.99
C ASP A 223 21.73 -6.19 -22.69
N GLN A 224 21.12 -6.46 -21.52
CA GLN A 224 21.80 -6.44 -20.22
C GLN A 224 22.14 -7.85 -19.73
N PRO A 225 23.23 -8.02 -18.96
CA PRO A 225 23.48 -9.29 -18.29
C PRO A 225 22.35 -9.70 -17.33
N CYS A 226 22.11 -11.00 -17.18
CA CYS A 226 21.20 -11.54 -16.17
C CYS A 226 21.52 -10.97 -14.77
N ASN A 227 20.49 -10.68 -13.98
CA ASN A 227 20.60 -10.20 -12.60
C ASN A 227 21.58 -9.02 -12.43
N SER A 228 21.50 -8.02 -13.32
CA SER A 228 22.40 -6.85 -13.29
C SER A 228 21.72 -5.49 -13.23
N VAL A 229 20.39 -5.44 -13.38
CA VAL A 229 19.61 -4.20 -13.48
C VAL A 229 18.79 -3.96 -12.22
N LEU A 230 18.90 -2.75 -11.66
CA LEU A 230 18.02 -2.24 -10.62
C LEU A 230 16.79 -1.56 -11.24
N LEU A 231 15.59 -2.07 -10.97
CA LEU A 231 14.37 -1.30 -11.23
C LEU A 231 14.18 -0.27 -10.12
N VAL A 232 13.99 1.00 -10.48
CA VAL A 232 13.65 2.08 -9.55
C VAL A 232 12.27 2.61 -9.92
N ALA A 233 11.26 2.21 -9.15
CA ALA A 233 9.89 2.66 -9.35
C ALA A 233 9.18 2.92 -8.03
N LEU A 234 8.77 4.18 -7.81
CA LEU A 234 8.02 4.60 -6.63
C LEU A 234 6.50 4.51 -6.89
N GLY A 235 6.09 3.44 -7.57
CA GLY A 235 4.70 3.11 -7.93
C GLY A 235 3.93 4.18 -8.70
N SER A 236 2.60 4.08 -8.65
CA SER A 236 1.69 4.93 -9.43
C SER A 236 1.61 6.36 -8.91
N GLY A 237 1.64 6.54 -7.58
CA GLY A 237 1.46 7.83 -6.93
C GLY A 237 2.68 8.40 -6.22
N GLY A 238 3.78 7.66 -6.09
CA GLY A 238 4.95 8.16 -5.36
C GLY A 238 5.76 9.16 -6.17
N THR A 239 6.14 10.27 -5.55
CA THR A 239 7.16 11.19 -6.05
C THR A 239 8.05 11.67 -4.92
N LEU A 240 9.17 12.30 -5.26
CA LEU A 240 10.18 12.82 -4.34
C LEU A 240 10.25 14.35 -4.47
N THR A 241 10.84 15.03 -3.49
CA THR A 241 11.26 16.43 -3.69
C THR A 241 12.37 16.51 -4.74
N THR A 242 12.58 17.69 -5.32
CA THR A 242 13.68 17.93 -6.26
C THR A 242 15.03 17.60 -5.63
N GLU A 243 15.21 17.95 -4.35
CA GLU A 243 16.43 17.65 -3.60
C GLU A 243 16.64 16.12 -3.47
N GLN A 244 15.62 15.38 -3.02
CA GLN A 244 15.76 13.93 -2.83
C GLN A 244 15.92 13.18 -4.16
N LEU A 245 15.24 13.62 -5.23
CA LEU A 245 15.42 13.07 -6.58
C LEU A 245 16.84 13.35 -7.10
N THR A 246 17.39 14.52 -6.80
CA THR A 246 18.78 14.87 -7.15
C THR A 246 19.77 13.94 -6.46
N GLU A 247 19.61 13.68 -5.16
CA GLU A 247 20.46 12.74 -4.42
C GLU A 247 20.32 11.31 -4.94
N LEU A 248 19.11 10.86 -5.26
CA LEU A 248 18.86 9.55 -5.89
C LEU A 248 19.58 9.44 -7.24
N ALA A 249 19.43 10.45 -8.11
CA ALA A 249 20.06 10.47 -9.43
C ALA A 249 21.59 10.41 -9.33
N TRP A 250 22.20 11.21 -8.45
CA TRP A 250 23.65 11.14 -8.26
C TRP A 250 24.11 9.85 -7.58
N GLY A 251 23.31 9.30 -6.66
CA GLY A 251 23.52 7.98 -6.09
C GLY A 251 23.58 6.89 -7.16
N LEU A 252 22.66 6.91 -8.13
CA LEU A 252 22.66 5.98 -9.27
C LEU A 252 23.91 6.14 -10.15
N VAL A 253 24.34 7.37 -10.45
CA VAL A 253 25.59 7.61 -11.20
C VAL A 253 26.80 7.05 -10.44
N MET A 254 26.87 7.30 -9.13
CA MET A 254 27.97 6.85 -8.28
C MET A 254 27.98 5.33 -8.10
N SER A 255 26.81 4.69 -8.16
CA SER A 255 26.67 3.24 -8.04
C SER A 255 27.39 2.46 -9.14
N GLN A 256 27.44 3.02 -10.34
CA GLN A 256 27.86 2.32 -11.57
C GLN A 256 27.08 1.03 -11.85
N GLN A 257 25.96 0.81 -11.16
CA GLN A 257 25.04 -0.29 -11.41
C GLN A 257 24.11 0.07 -12.56
N ARG A 258 23.62 -0.95 -13.28
CA ARG A 258 22.63 -0.72 -14.32
C ARG A 258 21.27 -0.46 -13.70
N PHE A 259 20.47 0.39 -14.32
CA PHE A 259 19.15 0.70 -13.76
C PHE A 259 18.12 1.05 -14.82
N VAL A 260 16.85 0.80 -14.48
CA VAL A 260 15.68 1.41 -15.12
C VAL A 260 15.04 2.35 -14.10
N LEU A 261 15.04 3.65 -14.37
CA LEU A 261 14.42 4.67 -13.52
C LEU A 261 13.08 5.11 -14.09
N VAL A 262 12.00 4.81 -13.39
CA VAL A 262 10.65 5.33 -13.69
C VAL A 262 10.53 6.73 -13.09
N ALA A 263 10.80 7.75 -13.90
CA ALA A 263 10.89 9.13 -13.47
C ALA A 263 9.50 9.79 -13.46
N ARG A 264 9.20 10.52 -12.38
CA ARG A 264 8.02 11.38 -12.23
C ARG A 264 8.46 12.77 -11.80
N LYS A 265 7.66 13.77 -12.17
CA LYS A 265 7.89 15.16 -11.79
C LYS A 265 7.95 15.27 -10.25
N PRO A 266 8.96 15.95 -9.70
CA PRO A 266 9.05 16.20 -8.27
C PRO A 266 7.84 16.94 -7.73
N ASN A 267 7.55 16.76 -6.45
CA ASN A 267 6.56 17.55 -5.74
C ASN A 267 7.18 18.10 -4.45
N GLU A 268 7.22 19.43 -4.33
CA GLU A 268 7.78 20.12 -3.17
C GLU A 268 6.80 20.16 -1.98
N ALA A 269 5.53 19.80 -2.17
CA ALA A 269 4.54 19.81 -1.11
C ALA A 269 4.81 18.74 -0.03
N SER A 270 5.48 17.64 -0.38
CA SER A 270 5.93 16.61 0.56
C SER A 270 7.00 15.72 -0.07
N ALA A 271 8.04 15.39 0.70
CA ALA A 271 9.06 14.38 0.33
C ALA A 271 8.48 12.96 0.14
N SER A 272 7.21 12.78 0.49
CA SER A 272 6.44 11.55 0.46
C SER A 272 5.03 11.77 -0.14
N ALA A 273 4.89 12.65 -1.13
CA ALA A 273 3.58 12.96 -1.72
C ALA A 273 2.98 11.80 -2.52
N ALA A 274 1.65 11.70 -2.52
CA ALA A 274 0.86 10.90 -3.44
C ALA A 274 0.35 11.80 -4.58
N PHE A 275 0.67 11.50 -5.84
CA PHE A 275 0.15 12.21 -7.01
C PHE A 275 -0.46 11.22 -8.00
N TYR A 276 -1.79 11.18 -8.08
CA TYR A 276 -2.50 10.52 -9.17
C TYR A 276 -2.74 11.58 -10.26
N ASP A 277 -1.74 11.82 -11.12
CA ASP A 277 -1.97 12.66 -12.31
C ASP A 277 -2.88 11.89 -13.27
N THR A 278 -4.07 12.45 -13.54
CA THR A 278 -5.02 11.93 -14.53
C THR A 278 -4.70 12.42 -15.96
N GLY A 279 -3.47 12.89 -16.22
CA GLY A 279 -2.92 13.04 -17.55
C GLY A 279 -3.26 14.36 -18.24
N ARG A 280 -2.70 15.48 -17.76
CA ARG A 280 -2.70 16.72 -18.56
C ARG A 280 -1.32 17.29 -18.85
N ASP A 281 -0.31 16.98 -18.04
CA ASP A 281 1.05 17.49 -18.26
C ASP A 281 1.95 16.43 -18.92
N VAL A 282 2.77 16.87 -19.89
CA VAL A 282 3.84 16.04 -20.45
C VAL A 282 4.92 15.87 -19.39
N ASN A 283 5.13 14.63 -18.92
CA ASN A 283 6.22 14.31 -18.00
C ASN A 283 7.54 14.19 -18.78
N ASP A 284 8.36 15.25 -18.74
CA ASP A 284 9.71 15.27 -19.33
C ASP A 284 10.79 15.16 -18.23
N PRO A 285 11.44 14.00 -18.08
CA PRO A 285 12.52 13.82 -17.11
C PRO A 285 13.72 14.74 -17.31
N ALA A 286 13.97 15.24 -18.53
CA ALA A 286 15.06 16.18 -18.79
C ALA A 286 14.86 17.54 -18.10
N SER A 287 13.61 17.89 -17.75
CA SER A 287 13.28 19.17 -17.12
C SER A 287 13.58 19.22 -15.61
N TYR A 288 13.73 18.07 -14.95
CA TYR A 288 13.89 18.01 -13.49
C TYR A 288 15.01 17.07 -13.00
N LEU A 289 15.55 16.20 -13.87
CA LEU A 289 16.76 15.44 -13.51
C LEU A 289 18.00 16.33 -13.58
N PRO A 290 19.04 16.04 -12.78
CA PRO A 290 20.24 16.87 -12.75
C PRO A 290 20.90 17.01 -14.12
N GLU A 291 21.50 18.18 -14.36
CA GLU A 291 22.14 18.48 -15.64
C GLU A 291 23.19 17.41 -16.01
N GLY A 292 23.07 16.89 -17.22
CA GLY A 292 23.97 15.86 -17.74
C GLY A 292 23.73 14.45 -17.18
N PHE A 293 22.77 14.22 -16.28
CA PHE A 293 22.43 12.89 -15.76
C PHE A 293 22.16 11.90 -16.91
N MET A 294 21.20 12.22 -17.78
CA MET A 294 20.83 11.40 -18.94
C MET A 294 22.02 11.09 -19.85
N LYS A 295 22.90 12.08 -20.08
CA LYS A 295 24.09 11.92 -20.91
C LYS A 295 25.12 10.98 -20.27
N ARG A 296 25.31 11.08 -18.96
CA ARG A 296 26.27 10.27 -18.19
C ARG A 296 25.81 8.83 -18.05
N THR A 297 24.51 8.60 -17.90
CA THR A 297 23.94 7.27 -17.64
C THR A 297 23.56 6.51 -18.90
N LYS A 298 23.52 7.14 -20.09
CA LYS A 298 23.11 6.53 -21.37
C LYS A 298 23.67 5.13 -21.66
N LYS A 299 24.86 4.78 -21.17
CA LYS A 299 25.50 3.47 -21.39
C LYS A 299 25.04 2.37 -20.43
N PHE A 300 24.47 2.70 -19.27
CA PHE A 300 24.15 1.74 -18.21
C PHE A 300 22.79 2.00 -17.53
N GLY A 301 22.13 3.11 -17.81
CA GLY A 301 20.83 3.46 -17.23
C GLY A 301 19.83 3.83 -18.31
N LEU A 302 18.59 3.39 -18.10
CA LEU A 302 17.42 3.79 -18.89
C LEU A 302 16.49 4.61 -18.01
N VAL A 303 16.06 5.78 -18.50
CA VAL A 303 15.10 6.64 -17.81
C VAL A 303 13.80 6.63 -18.59
N VAL A 304 12.71 6.27 -17.92
CA VAL A 304 11.39 6.12 -18.53
C VAL A 304 10.43 7.08 -17.84
N PRO A 305 9.74 7.96 -18.58
CA PRO A 305 8.74 8.84 -17.98
C PRO A 305 7.50 8.05 -17.56
N SER A 306 7.03 8.30 -16.34
CA SER A 306 5.71 7.93 -15.81
C SER A 306 5.41 6.44 -15.60
N TRP A 307 5.70 5.55 -16.55
CA TRP A 307 5.21 4.18 -16.50
C TRP A 307 6.10 3.19 -17.25
N VAL A 308 6.19 1.98 -16.70
CA VAL A 308 6.80 0.79 -17.32
C VAL A 308 5.85 -0.39 -17.14
N PRO A 309 5.90 -1.43 -18.01
CA PRO A 309 5.20 -2.68 -17.76
C PRO A 309 5.86 -3.41 -16.57
N GLN A 310 5.59 -2.95 -15.34
CA GLN A 310 6.35 -3.30 -14.13
C GLN A 310 6.47 -4.80 -13.91
N VAL A 311 5.39 -5.56 -14.09
CA VAL A 311 5.41 -7.03 -13.96
C VAL A 311 6.35 -7.67 -14.97
N ALA A 312 6.34 -7.22 -16.24
CA ALA A 312 7.23 -7.73 -17.27
C ALA A 312 8.69 -7.35 -17.02
N VAL A 313 8.95 -6.15 -16.49
CA VAL A 313 10.31 -5.74 -16.10
C VAL A 313 10.81 -6.56 -14.91
N LEU A 314 9.97 -6.79 -13.90
CA LEU A 314 10.32 -7.61 -12.74
C LEU A 314 10.56 -9.08 -13.11
N GLY A 315 9.78 -9.63 -14.05
CA GLY A 315 9.97 -10.99 -14.55
C GLY A 315 11.08 -11.15 -15.60
N HIS A 316 11.78 -10.07 -15.95
CA HIS A 316 12.88 -10.12 -16.92
C HIS A 316 14.17 -10.64 -16.27
N GLU A 317 14.89 -11.55 -16.94
CA GLU A 317 16.10 -12.20 -16.40
C GLU A 317 17.22 -11.23 -15.99
N SER A 318 17.31 -10.08 -16.64
CA SER A 318 18.26 -9.01 -16.32
C SER A 318 17.97 -8.25 -15.03
N THR A 319 16.74 -8.31 -14.50
CA THR A 319 16.34 -7.57 -13.30
C THR A 319 16.86 -8.25 -12.04
N ALA A 320 17.67 -7.53 -11.27
CA ALA A 320 18.36 -8.04 -10.09
C ALA A 320 17.68 -7.66 -8.77
N ALA A 321 17.09 -6.46 -8.73
CA ALA A 321 16.55 -5.87 -7.53
C ALA A 321 15.52 -4.79 -7.88
N PHE A 322 14.68 -4.46 -6.90
CA PHE A 322 13.63 -3.47 -7.04
C PHE A 322 13.69 -2.43 -5.92
N LEU A 323 14.11 -1.20 -6.23
CA LEU A 323 13.84 -0.07 -5.36
C LEU A 323 12.37 0.32 -5.46
N SER A 324 11.65 -0.03 -4.40
CA SER A 324 10.21 0.01 -4.32
C SER A 324 9.76 0.84 -3.14
N ARG A 325 8.69 1.61 -3.37
CA ARG A 325 7.96 2.26 -2.28
C ARG A 325 7.21 1.31 -1.34
N CYS A 326 7.25 -0.01 -1.56
CA CYS A 326 6.59 -1.01 -0.73
C CYS A 326 5.06 -0.85 -0.63
N GLY A 327 4.42 -0.36 -1.70
CA GLY A 327 2.96 -0.50 -1.82
C GLY A 327 2.62 -1.97 -2.06
N TRP A 328 1.54 -2.47 -1.46
CA TRP A 328 1.31 -3.91 -1.38
C TRP A 328 1.29 -4.63 -2.75
N ASN A 329 0.66 -4.05 -3.79
CA ASN A 329 0.70 -4.62 -5.14
C ASN A 329 2.13 -4.79 -5.67
N SER A 330 2.96 -3.75 -5.57
CA SER A 330 4.37 -3.81 -6.00
C SER A 330 5.19 -4.79 -5.16
N THR A 331 4.87 -4.95 -3.88
CA THR A 331 5.48 -5.97 -3.02
C THR A 331 5.16 -7.37 -3.52
N LEU A 332 3.88 -7.68 -3.80
CA LEU A 332 3.47 -8.98 -4.33
C LEU A 332 4.11 -9.27 -5.69
N GLU A 333 4.15 -8.28 -6.59
CA GLU A 333 4.79 -8.41 -7.90
C GLU A 333 6.30 -8.73 -7.77
N SER A 334 6.99 -8.09 -6.82
CA SER A 334 8.40 -8.37 -6.54
C SER A 334 8.61 -9.79 -6.03
N VAL A 335 7.81 -10.21 -5.03
CA VAL A 335 7.91 -11.52 -4.39
C VAL A 335 7.62 -12.65 -5.38
N VAL A 336 6.57 -12.52 -6.21
CA VAL A 336 6.21 -13.54 -7.21
C VAL A 336 7.30 -13.72 -8.27
N ASN A 337 8.00 -12.64 -8.63
CA ASN A 337 9.11 -12.71 -9.58
C ASN A 337 10.46 -13.04 -8.92
N GLY A 338 10.50 -13.29 -7.61
CA GLY A 338 11.73 -13.59 -6.89
C GLY A 338 12.73 -12.42 -6.87
N VAL A 339 12.25 -11.18 -7.04
CA VAL A 339 13.09 -9.98 -7.06
C VAL A 339 13.15 -9.38 -5.66
N PRO A 340 14.35 -9.26 -5.05
CA PRO A 340 14.50 -8.63 -3.74
C PRO A 340 14.32 -7.10 -3.80
N MET A 341 13.86 -6.50 -2.70
CA MET A 341 13.50 -5.08 -2.66
C MET A 341 14.48 -4.22 -1.86
N ILE A 342 14.74 -3.01 -2.36
CA ILE A 342 15.24 -1.89 -1.57
C ILE A 342 14.02 -1.07 -1.17
N ALA A 343 13.66 -1.15 0.10
CA ALA A 343 12.46 -0.52 0.63
C ALA A 343 12.64 0.99 0.78
N TRP A 344 11.83 1.75 0.07
CA TRP A 344 11.78 3.21 0.12
C TRP A 344 10.36 3.71 0.40
N PRO A 345 9.77 3.36 1.55
CA PRO A 345 8.38 3.69 1.85
C PRO A 345 8.16 5.21 1.87
N LEU A 346 7.06 5.66 1.27
CA LEU A 346 6.73 7.08 1.18
C LEU A 346 5.55 7.43 2.09
N TYR A 347 4.40 6.77 1.90
CA TYR A 347 3.13 7.14 2.54
C TYR A 347 2.27 5.93 2.93
N THR A 348 1.02 6.16 3.33
CA THR A 348 0.05 5.09 3.70
C THR A 348 0.68 4.04 4.65
N GLU A 349 0.44 2.75 4.41
CA GLU A 349 0.94 1.60 5.16
C GLU A 349 2.33 1.13 4.72
N GLN A 350 3.00 1.84 3.81
CA GLN A 350 4.21 1.33 3.17
C GLN A 350 5.36 1.09 4.16
N ARG A 351 5.45 1.88 5.24
CA ARG A 351 6.45 1.66 6.30
C ARG A 351 6.22 0.31 6.98
N MET A 352 4.97 0.00 7.34
CA MET A 352 4.58 -1.32 7.84
C MET A 352 4.92 -2.44 6.85
N ASN A 353 4.58 -2.29 5.56
CA ASN A 353 4.92 -3.28 4.54
C ASN A 353 6.45 -3.48 4.42
N ALA A 354 7.22 -2.39 4.45
CA ALA A 354 8.69 -2.43 4.41
C ALA A 354 9.27 -3.18 5.61
N THR A 355 8.72 -2.96 6.82
CA THR A 355 9.11 -3.68 8.04
C THR A 355 8.83 -5.16 7.94
N VAL A 356 7.62 -5.55 7.54
CA VAL A 356 7.26 -6.97 7.33
C VAL A 356 8.22 -7.63 6.34
N MET A 357 8.52 -6.97 5.23
CA MET A 357 9.40 -7.51 4.19
C MET A 357 10.87 -7.60 4.58
N ALA A 358 11.36 -6.66 5.39
CA ALA A 358 12.75 -6.64 5.83
C ALA A 358 13.01 -7.55 7.03
N GLU A 359 12.12 -7.55 8.02
CA GLU A 359 12.39 -8.14 9.34
C GLU A 359 11.69 -9.47 9.57
N GLU A 360 10.67 -9.79 8.76
CA GLU A 360 9.91 -11.04 8.92
C GLU A 360 10.08 -11.99 7.75
N VAL A 361 9.96 -11.47 6.52
CA VAL A 361 10.08 -12.30 5.31
C VAL A 361 11.52 -12.35 4.79
N GLY A 362 12.34 -11.32 5.05
CA GLY A 362 13.75 -11.31 4.71
C GLY A 362 14.05 -11.09 3.22
N VAL A 363 13.12 -10.48 2.48
CA VAL A 363 13.24 -10.21 1.03
C VAL A 363 13.43 -8.74 0.71
N ALA A 364 13.57 -7.89 1.74
CA ALA A 364 13.82 -6.48 1.58
C ALA A 364 14.91 -5.96 2.50
N VAL A 365 15.49 -4.84 2.10
CA VAL A 365 16.43 -4.06 2.91
C VAL A 365 15.91 -2.63 3.03
N LYS A 366 15.98 -2.05 4.23
CA LYS A 366 15.53 -0.68 4.52
C LYS A 366 16.71 0.23 4.87
N PRO A 367 16.69 1.52 4.49
CA PRO A 367 17.65 2.48 5.00
C PRO A 367 17.49 2.66 6.52
N ALA A 368 18.58 2.98 7.21
CA ALA A 368 18.58 3.19 8.67
C ALA A 368 17.75 4.43 9.10
N VAL A 369 17.57 5.39 8.19
CA VAL A 369 16.69 6.55 8.39
C VAL A 369 15.53 6.44 7.42
N ALA A 370 14.30 6.62 7.91
CA ALA A 370 13.14 6.44 7.08
C ALA A 370 13.09 7.54 5.99
N PRO A 371 12.74 7.19 4.74
CA PRO A 371 12.55 8.19 3.70
C PRO A 371 11.53 9.26 4.12
N GLY A 372 11.85 10.52 3.83
CA GLY A 372 11.03 11.68 4.16
C GLY A 372 11.30 12.31 5.54
N GLU A 373 12.01 11.63 6.45
CA GLU A 373 12.45 12.26 7.72
C GLU A 373 13.59 13.25 7.51
N ARG A 374 14.48 12.90 6.59
CA ARG A 374 15.51 13.79 6.04
C ARG A 374 15.86 13.36 4.63
N VAL A 375 16.58 14.22 3.94
CA VAL A 375 17.18 13.87 2.66
C VAL A 375 18.24 12.79 2.89
N ILE A 376 18.07 11.66 2.20
CA ILE A 376 19.05 10.57 2.11
C ILE A 376 20.06 11.00 1.05
N ARG A 377 21.31 11.23 1.47
CA ARG A 377 22.33 11.79 0.57
C ARG A 377 22.98 10.72 -0.29
N ARG A 378 23.50 11.13 -1.46
CA ARG A 378 24.23 10.29 -2.41
C ARG A 378 25.43 9.56 -1.78
N GLU A 379 26.04 10.09 -0.72
CA GLU A 379 27.14 9.40 -0.02
C GLU A 379 26.65 8.20 0.78
N GLU A 380 25.40 8.21 1.24
CA GLU A 380 24.78 7.04 1.88
C GLU A 380 24.49 5.96 0.85
N TRP A 381 24.46 6.31 -0.44
CA TRP A 381 24.54 5.30 -1.47
C TRP A 381 25.92 4.66 -1.50
N ARG A 382 27.05 5.31 -1.17
CA ARG A 382 28.46 4.93 -1.45
C ARG A 382 29.05 3.63 -0.83
N GLY A 383 28.25 2.72 -0.29
CA GLY A 383 28.75 1.48 0.34
C GLY A 383 29.43 0.45 -0.57
N CYS A 384 30.73 0.21 -0.40
CA CYS A 384 31.42 -1.06 -0.73
C CYS A 384 31.99 -1.33 -2.14
N ARG A 385 32.67 -0.35 -2.78
CA ARG A 385 33.77 -0.70 -3.72
C ARG A 385 35.16 -0.78 -3.09
N GLU A 386 35.44 0.01 -2.06
CA GLU A 386 36.77 0.06 -1.42
C GLU A 386 36.98 -1.02 -0.34
N ARG A 387 35.91 -1.49 0.32
CA ARG A 387 36.00 -2.53 1.37
C ARG A 387 36.32 -3.93 0.82
N LYS A 388 35.83 -4.27 -0.39
CA LYS A 388 36.09 -5.58 -1.03
C LYS A 388 37.58 -5.81 -1.32
N ARG A 389 38.36 -4.74 -1.54
CA ARG A 389 39.82 -4.84 -1.76
C ARG A 389 40.62 -5.05 -0.47
N ARG A 390 40.03 -4.82 0.70
CA ARG A 390 40.63 -5.06 2.03
C ARG A 390 40.11 -6.31 2.73
N GLN A 391 38.87 -6.72 2.47
CA GLN A 391 38.22 -7.87 3.13
C GLN A 391 38.54 -9.25 2.54
N ASP A 392 39.20 -9.34 1.39
CA ASP A 392 39.78 -10.61 0.91
C ASP A 392 41.02 -11.07 1.72
N LYS A 393 41.29 -10.46 2.89
CA LYS A 393 42.35 -10.89 3.81
C LYS A 393 41.89 -11.32 5.20
N ASP A 394 40.75 -10.89 5.73
CA ASP A 394 40.35 -11.25 7.09
C ASP A 394 38.83 -11.42 7.24
N ARG A 395 38.47 -12.46 7.99
CA ARG A 395 37.12 -12.99 8.23
C ARG A 395 36.18 -12.01 8.95
N LEU A 396 34.89 -12.30 8.83
CA LEU A 396 33.74 -11.73 9.55
C LEU A 396 34.07 -11.34 11.00
N CYS A 397 33.89 -10.07 11.35
CA CYS A 397 32.95 -9.58 12.36
C CYS A 397 33.02 -8.05 12.51
N ASP A 398 31.91 -7.51 13.02
CA ASP A 398 31.68 -6.19 13.63
C ASP A 398 31.33 -4.97 12.75
N ALA A 399 30.03 -4.63 12.89
CA ALA A 399 29.35 -3.34 13.06
C ALA A 399 29.76 -2.10 12.24
N GLU A 400 28.74 -1.32 11.86
CA GLU A 400 28.74 -0.05 11.12
C GLU A 400 28.88 -0.17 9.58
N SER A 401 27.77 -0.48 8.90
CA SER A 401 27.68 -0.40 7.43
C SER A 401 26.30 0.05 6.94
N SER A 402 25.87 1.23 7.38
CA SER A 402 24.64 1.89 6.90
C SER A 402 24.87 2.55 5.54
N SER A 403 24.91 1.77 4.46
CA SER A 403 24.99 2.34 3.11
C SER A 403 24.18 1.54 2.09
N ILE A 404 23.37 2.24 1.29
CA ILE A 404 22.43 1.67 0.33
C ILE A 404 23.15 0.90 -0.80
N LEU A 405 24.40 1.21 -1.19
CA LEU A 405 25.16 0.32 -2.09
C LEU A 405 25.66 -0.93 -1.40
N PHE A 406 25.96 -0.94 -0.09
CA PHE A 406 26.22 -2.22 0.58
C PHE A 406 24.95 -3.06 0.53
N LEU A 407 23.78 -2.44 0.60
CA LEU A 407 22.50 -3.12 0.43
C LEU A 407 22.25 -3.56 -1.02
N VAL A 408 22.53 -2.73 -2.04
CA VAL A 408 22.45 -3.13 -3.47
C VAL A 408 23.45 -4.25 -3.74
N ASP A 409 24.71 -4.11 -3.35
CA ASP A 409 25.75 -5.12 -3.56
C ASP A 409 25.54 -6.35 -2.69
N CYS A 410 24.95 -6.27 -1.49
CA CYS A 410 24.59 -7.45 -0.69
C CYS A 410 23.35 -8.14 -1.24
N VAL A 411 22.33 -7.40 -1.66
CA VAL A 411 21.14 -7.97 -2.29
C VAL A 411 21.54 -8.63 -3.61
N VAL A 412 22.32 -7.95 -4.45
CA VAL A 412 22.84 -8.49 -5.70
C VAL A 412 23.85 -9.63 -5.45
N SER A 413 24.79 -9.51 -4.50
CA SER A 413 25.81 -10.57 -4.25
C SER A 413 25.31 -11.75 -3.43
N ALA A 414 24.31 -11.60 -2.56
CA ALA A 414 23.75 -12.70 -1.78
C ALA A 414 22.85 -13.59 -2.63
N PHE A 415 22.11 -13.02 -3.58
CA PHE A 415 21.25 -13.77 -4.49
C PHE A 415 21.99 -14.33 -5.73
N LEU A 416 23.12 -13.73 -6.15
CA LEU A 416 23.98 -14.30 -7.20
C LEU A 416 24.85 -15.50 -6.75
N ARG A 417 24.78 -15.90 -5.47
CA ARG A 417 25.56 -17.01 -4.90
C ARG A 417 24.73 -18.22 -4.47
N ALA A 418 23.41 -18.16 -4.63
CA ALA A 418 22.51 -19.31 -4.52
C ALA A 418 22.15 -19.77 -5.94
#